data_AF-A0A3A4QI50-F1
#
_entry.id   AF-A0A3A4QI50-F1
#
_cell.length_a   1.000
_cell.length_b   1.000
_cell.length_c   1.000
_cell.angle_alpha   90.00
_cell.angle_beta   90.00
_cell.angle_gamma   90.00
#
_symmetry.space_group_name_H-M   'P 1'
#
loop_
_entity.id
_entity.type
_entity.pdbx_description
1 polymer ?
#
loop_
_entity_poly.entity_id
_entity_poly.type
_entity_poly.pdbx_seq_one_letter_code
_entity_poly.pdbx_strand_id
1 'polypeptide(L)'
;MTDPKIAEAIINFLVATPQALAFLLAAFFSGHLWIFIVLTYIKSTARGNTRLDNFYGKLILGIGWYSIVLLPIYAIRYHSLEFQYLLILNSIGSTLEFGLIFQTIIFFAFTKFAREK
;
A
#
# COMPACT_ATOMS: atom_id res chain seq x y z
N MET A 1 -37.38 15.03 -8.60
CA MET A 1 -36.48 15.70 -7.63
C MET A 1 -35.73 14.62 -6.88
N THR A 2 -34.48 14.35 -7.23
CA THR A 2 -33.61 13.45 -6.47
C THR A 2 -33.19 14.16 -5.19
N ASP A 3 -33.38 13.50 -4.05
CA ASP A 3 -32.98 14.00 -2.74
C ASP A 3 -31.48 14.36 -2.76
N PRO A 4 -31.08 15.59 -2.37
CA PRO A 4 -29.68 16.02 -2.41
C PRO A 4 -28.74 15.06 -1.68
N LYS A 5 -29.21 14.36 -0.64
CA LYS A 5 -28.42 13.34 0.08
C LYS A 5 -28.09 12.11 -0.77
N ILE A 6 -29.00 11.73 -1.67
CA ILE A 6 -28.80 10.58 -2.57
C ILE A 6 -27.77 10.95 -3.65
N ALA A 7 -27.85 12.17 -4.19
CA ALA A 7 -26.88 12.66 -5.17
C ALA A 7 -25.46 12.70 -4.59
N GLU A 8 -25.31 13.19 -3.36
CA GLU A 8 -24.01 13.27 -2.68
C GLU A 8 -23.42 11.89 -2.37
N ALA A 9 -24.26 10.94 -1.94
CA ALA A 9 -23.83 9.55 -1.72
C ALA A 9 -23.35 8.87 -3.02
N ILE A 10 -24.04 9.10 -4.14
CA ILE A 10 -23.66 8.56 -5.45
C ILE A 10 -22.33 9.15 -5.91
N ILE A 11 -22.14 10.46 -5.78
CA ILE A 11 -20.87 11.13 -6.15
C ILE A 11 -19.72 10.57 -5.30
N ASN A 12 -19.91 10.44 -3.98
CA ASN A 12 -18.89 9.88 -3.09
C ASN A 12 -18.53 8.44 -3.46
N PHE A 13 -19.51 7.61 -3.83
CA PHE A 13 -19.29 6.25 -4.30
C PHE A 13 -18.51 6.20 -5.63
N LEU A 14 -18.88 7.06 -6.58
CA LEU A 14 -18.23 7.16 -7.90
C LEU A 14 -16.76 7.61 -7.80
N VAL A 15 -16.42 8.44 -6.80
CA VAL A 15 -15.04 8.89 -6.58
C VAL A 15 -14.22 7.90 -5.76
N ALA A 16 -14.83 7.27 -4.75
CA ALA A 16 -14.12 6.32 -3.87
C ALA A 16 -13.72 5.02 -4.60
N THR A 17 -14.54 4.55 -5.55
CA THR A 17 -14.30 3.27 -6.23
C THR A 17 -13.03 3.26 -7.09
N PRO A 18 -12.76 4.27 -7.96
CA PRO A 18 -11.51 4.37 -8.70
C PRO A 18 -10.28 4.50 -7.80
N GLN A 19 -10.38 5.24 -6.70
CA GLN A 19 -9.28 5.39 -5.74
C GLN A 19 -8.94 4.07 -5.05
N ALA A 20 -9.96 3.32 -4.61
CA ALA A 20 -9.78 2.00 -4.03
C ALA A 20 -9.16 1.01 -5.02
N LEU A 21 -9.59 1.04 -6.29
CA LEU A 21 -9.01 0.19 -7.35
C LEU A 21 -7.55 0.55 -7.64
N ALA A 22 -7.23 1.85 -7.74
CA ALA A 22 -5.86 2.32 -7.90
C ALA A 22 -4.97 1.90 -6.74
N PHE A 23 -5.49 1.99 -5.50
CA PHE A 23 -4.80 1.52 -4.31
C PHE A 23 -4.54 0.00 -4.36
N LEU A 24 -5.52 -0.80 -4.75
CA LEU A 24 -5.36 -2.25 -4.90
C LEU A 24 -4.31 -2.63 -5.95
N LEU A 25 -4.30 -1.93 -7.10
CA LEU A 25 -3.28 -2.13 -8.13
C LEU A 25 -1.89 -1.75 -7.61
N ALA A 26 -1.76 -0.59 -6.97
CA ALA A 26 -0.50 -0.15 -6.38
C ALA A 26 -0.01 -1.11 -5.29
N ALA A 27 -0.91 -1.62 -4.45
CA ALA A 27 -0.62 -2.65 -3.46
C ALA A 27 -0.11 -3.93 -4.14
N PHE A 28 -0.77 -4.41 -5.19
CA PHE A 28 -0.33 -5.60 -5.91
C PHE A 28 1.11 -5.46 -6.45
N PHE A 29 1.42 -4.36 -7.13
CA PHE A 29 2.78 -4.11 -7.67
C PHE A 29 3.82 -3.93 -6.55
N SER A 30 3.47 -3.18 -5.50
CA SER A 30 4.34 -3.00 -4.33
C SER A 30 4.66 -4.33 -3.65
N GLY A 31 3.66 -5.18 -3.45
CA GLY A 31 3.84 -6.51 -2.90
C GLY A 31 4.69 -7.42 -3.79
N HIS A 32 4.53 -7.32 -5.11
CA HIS A 32 5.39 -8.03 -6.06
C HIS A 32 6.87 -7.62 -5.91
N LEU A 33 7.15 -6.32 -5.79
CA LEU A 33 8.50 -5.81 -5.52
C LEU A 33 9.05 -6.27 -4.18
N TRP A 34 8.22 -6.33 -3.13
CA TRP A 34 8.64 -6.86 -1.83
C TRP A 34 9.02 -8.33 -1.91
N ILE A 35 8.23 -9.15 -2.60
CA ILE A 35 8.58 -10.55 -2.83
C ILE A 35 9.92 -10.65 -3.57
N PHE A 36 10.14 -9.82 -4.60
CA PHE A 36 11.41 -9.78 -5.30
C PHE A 36 12.58 -9.45 -4.36
N ILE A 37 12.45 -8.44 -3.50
CA ILE A 37 13.47 -8.08 -2.51
C ILE A 37 13.75 -9.25 -1.55
N VAL A 38 12.69 -9.86 -1.01
CA VAL A 38 12.79 -10.95 -0.02
C VAL A 38 13.42 -12.21 -0.62
N LEU A 39 12.94 -12.63 -1.80
CA LEU A 39 13.45 -13.82 -2.50
C LEU A 39 14.91 -13.65 -2.94
N THR A 40 15.25 -12.48 -3.46
CA THR A 40 16.56 -12.22 -4.07
C THR A 40 17.62 -11.97 -3.02
N TYR A 41 17.30 -11.25 -1.93
CA TYR A 41 18.33 -10.71 -1.03
C TYR A 41 18.26 -11.20 0.41
N ILE A 42 17.11 -11.70 0.90
CA ILE A 42 16.94 -12.00 2.34
C ILE A 42 17.12 -13.50 2.65
N LYS A 43 16.59 -14.44 1.86
CA LYS A 43 16.88 -15.89 1.96
C LYS A 43 16.10 -16.69 0.90
N SER A 44 16.78 -17.53 0.10
CA SER A 44 16.16 -18.28 -1.00
C SER A 44 15.44 -19.59 -0.61
N THR A 45 15.39 -20.00 0.66
CA THR A 45 15.03 -21.40 1.03
C THR A 45 13.95 -21.59 2.10
N ALA A 46 13.20 -20.57 2.50
CA ALA A 46 12.12 -20.75 3.48
C ALA A 46 10.77 -21.11 2.81
N ARG A 47 10.11 -22.20 3.24
CA ARG A 47 8.76 -22.61 2.79
C ARG A 47 7.69 -21.50 2.83
N GLY A 48 7.90 -20.46 3.64
CA GLY A 48 7.03 -19.27 3.70
C GLY A 48 7.09 -18.40 2.43
N ASN A 49 8.23 -18.35 1.74
CA ASN A 49 8.40 -17.57 0.52
C ASN A 49 7.52 -18.06 -0.63
N THR A 50 7.34 -19.39 -0.76
CA THR A 50 6.48 -19.99 -1.79
C THR A 50 5.00 -19.76 -1.53
N ARG A 51 4.59 -19.56 -0.25
CA ARG A 51 3.20 -19.24 0.10
C ARG A 51 2.83 -17.78 -0.18
N LEU A 52 3.82 -16.88 -0.16
CA LEU A 52 3.60 -15.47 -0.47
C LEU A 52 3.67 -15.19 -1.98
N ASP A 53 4.35 -16.03 -2.76
CA ASP A 53 4.41 -15.93 -4.23
C ASP A 53 3.15 -16.45 -4.93
N ASN A 54 2.01 -15.88 -4.59
CA ASN A 54 0.77 -15.99 -5.34
C ASN A 54 0.07 -14.63 -5.37
N PHE A 55 -1.03 -14.53 -6.11
CA PHE A 55 -1.75 -13.26 -6.30
C PHE A 55 -2.16 -12.62 -4.96
N TYR A 56 -2.73 -13.43 -4.05
CA TYR A 56 -3.19 -12.95 -2.75
C TYR A 56 -2.04 -12.58 -1.81
N GLY A 57 -0.94 -13.33 -1.82
CA GLY A 57 0.25 -13.02 -1.03
C GLY A 57 0.90 -11.70 -1.42
N LYS A 58 0.97 -11.42 -2.74
CA LYS A 58 1.41 -10.11 -3.27
C LYS A 58 0.50 -8.99 -2.77
N LEU A 59 -0.81 -9.17 -2.91
CA LEU A 59 -1.77 -8.17 -2.48
C LEU A 59 -1.68 -7.88 -0.97
N ILE A 60 -1.60 -8.92 -0.14
CA ILE A 60 -1.49 -8.80 1.32
C ILE A 60 -0.19 -8.08 1.72
N LEU A 61 0.93 -8.41 1.10
CA LEU A 61 2.21 -7.74 1.36
C LEU A 61 2.15 -6.25 1.00
N GLY A 62 1.56 -5.93 -0.15
CA GLY A 62 1.35 -4.55 -0.56
C GLY A 62 0.43 -3.77 0.37
N ILE A 63 -0.71 -4.35 0.73
CA ILE A 63 -1.65 -3.74 1.69
C ILE A 63 -0.98 -3.57 3.04
N GLY A 64 -0.23 -4.57 3.51
CA GLY A 64 0.53 -4.49 4.76
C GLY A 64 1.55 -3.36 4.73
N TRP A 65 2.31 -3.23 3.64
CA TRP A 65 3.26 -2.15 3.45
C TRP A 65 2.60 -0.78 3.47
N TYR A 66 1.57 -0.57 2.67
CA TYR A 66 0.87 0.71 2.66
C TYR A 66 0.11 1.00 3.96
N SER A 67 -0.33 -0.02 4.70
CA SER A 67 -0.88 0.16 6.05
C SER A 67 0.16 0.70 7.03
N ILE A 68 1.40 0.18 6.97
CA ILE A 68 2.52 0.67 7.79
C ILE A 68 2.85 2.14 7.46
N VAL A 69 2.76 2.52 6.18
CA VAL A 69 3.01 3.90 5.72
C VAL A 69 1.85 4.83 6.03
N LEU A 70 0.60 4.35 5.89
CA LEU A 70 -0.60 5.13 6.16
C LEU A 70 -0.67 5.56 7.62
N LEU A 71 -0.33 4.66 8.55
CA LEU A 71 -0.48 4.89 9.98
C LEU A 71 0.23 6.17 10.48
N PRO A 72 1.54 6.39 10.23
CA PRO A 72 2.22 7.63 10.62
C PRO A 72 1.70 8.85 9.86
N ILE A 73 1.35 8.72 8.56
CA ILE A 73 0.79 9.84 7.78
C ILE A 73 -0.53 10.30 8.40
N TYR A 74 -1.41 9.35 8.73
CA TYR A 74 -2.71 9.60 9.31
C TYR A 74 -2.56 10.23 10.71
N ALA A 75 -1.68 9.67 11.54
CA ALA A 75 -1.42 10.18 12.88
C ALA A 75 -0.86 11.61 12.86
N ILE A 76 0.05 11.93 11.94
CA ILE A 76 0.62 13.28 11.81
C ILE A 76 -0.40 14.27 11.26
N ARG A 77 -1.20 13.87 10.25
CA ARG A 77 -2.14 14.77 9.57
C ARG A 77 -3.37 15.08 10.41
N TYR A 78 -3.91 14.10 11.13
CA TYR A 78 -5.19 14.23 11.83
C TYR A 78 -5.07 14.24 13.36
N HIS A 79 -3.85 14.08 13.90
CA HIS A 79 -3.59 14.01 15.34
C HIS A 79 -4.49 13.02 16.09
N SER A 80 -4.93 11.96 15.40
CA SER A 80 -5.86 10.95 15.90
C SER A 80 -5.51 9.58 15.36
N LEU A 81 -5.77 8.54 16.17
CA LEU A 81 -5.70 7.13 15.77
C LEU A 81 -7.10 6.55 15.49
N GLU A 82 -8.14 7.37 15.55
CA GLU A 82 -9.48 6.97 15.16
C GLU A 82 -9.59 6.99 13.63
N PHE A 83 -9.69 5.80 13.05
CA PHE A 83 -9.76 5.59 11.62
C PHE A 83 -11.16 5.92 11.07
N GLN A 84 -11.26 7.04 10.35
CA GLN A 84 -12.47 7.43 9.63
C GLN A 84 -12.27 7.20 8.13
N TYR A 85 -13.23 6.53 7.48
CA TYR A 85 -13.12 6.11 6.08
C TYR A 85 -12.76 7.26 5.12
N LEU A 86 -13.43 8.41 5.25
CA LEU A 86 -13.17 9.58 4.40
C LEU A 86 -11.75 10.16 4.60
N LEU A 87 -11.25 10.15 5.82
CA LEU A 87 -9.91 10.64 6.14
C LEU A 87 -8.82 9.70 5.61
N ILE A 88 -9.11 8.40 5.60
CA ILE A 88 -8.24 7.39 4.97
C ILE A 88 -8.18 7.65 3.46
N LEU A 89 -9.32 7.79 2.79
CA LEU A 89 -9.37 8.08 1.34
C LEU A 89 -8.56 9.33 0.98
N ASN A 90 -8.71 10.40 1.77
CA ASN A 90 -7.94 11.65 1.60
C ASN A 90 -6.43 11.49 1.81
N SER A 91 -6.01 10.41 2.46
CA SER A 91 -4.60 10.12 2.74
C SER A 91 -4.02 9.05 1.82
N ILE A 92 -4.84 8.38 0.98
CA ILE A 92 -4.38 7.35 0.04
C ILE A 92 -3.30 7.89 -0.90
N GLY A 93 -3.52 9.07 -1.49
CA GLY A 93 -2.55 9.66 -2.44
C GLY A 93 -1.16 9.83 -1.82
N SER A 94 -1.09 10.49 -0.66
CA SER A 94 0.18 10.65 0.08
C SER A 94 0.75 9.31 0.54
N THR A 95 -0.09 8.36 0.94
CA THR A 95 0.36 7.01 1.35
C THR A 95 1.03 6.27 0.19
N LEU A 96 0.46 6.35 -1.01
CA LEU A 96 1.04 5.74 -2.20
C LEU A 96 2.39 6.39 -2.57
N GLU A 97 2.45 7.72 -2.56
CA GLU A 97 3.67 8.47 -2.88
C GLU A 97 4.81 8.17 -1.89
N PHE A 98 4.58 8.37 -0.59
CA PHE A 98 5.60 8.08 0.42
C PHE A 98 5.94 6.60 0.47
N GLY A 99 4.95 5.71 0.30
CA GLY A 99 5.17 4.27 0.31
C GLY A 99 6.07 3.82 -0.83
N LEU A 100 5.91 4.38 -2.03
CA LEU A 100 6.79 4.11 -3.18
C LEU A 100 8.20 4.68 -2.97
N ILE A 101 8.32 5.90 -2.43
CA ILE A 101 9.62 6.51 -2.13
C ILE A 101 10.39 5.67 -1.12
N PHE A 102 9.77 5.32 0.01
CA PHE A 102 10.41 4.48 1.04
C PHE A 102 10.76 3.11 0.50
N GLN A 103 9.86 2.48 -0.27
CA GLN A 103 10.13 1.18 -0.87
C GLN A 103 11.32 1.24 -1.84
N THR A 104 11.44 2.32 -2.62
CA THR A 104 12.56 2.55 -3.54
C THR A 104 13.88 2.74 -2.78
N ILE A 105 13.88 3.51 -1.69
CA ILE A 105 15.06 3.68 -0.83
C ILE A 105 15.51 2.34 -0.25
N ILE A 106 14.56 1.54 0.26
CA ILE A 106 14.85 0.21 0.80
C ILE A 106 15.41 -0.70 -0.30
N PHE A 107 14.80 -0.71 -1.49
CA PHE A 107 15.31 -1.46 -2.64
C PHE A 107 16.76 -1.07 -2.97
N PHE A 108 17.06 0.22 -3.10
CA PHE A 108 18.42 0.69 -3.36
C PHE A 108 19.41 0.28 -2.26
N ALA A 109 19.02 0.38 -1.00
CA ALA A 109 19.85 -0.08 0.11
C ALA A 109 20.17 -1.58 -0.01
N PHE A 110 19.16 -2.43 -0.22
CA PHE A 110 19.38 -3.87 -0.40
C PHE A 110 20.23 -4.18 -1.63
N THR A 111 19.96 -3.57 -2.78
CA THR A 111 20.75 -3.82 -4.00
C THR A 111 22.20 -3.38 -3.89
N LYS A 112 22.49 -2.29 -3.16
CA LYS A 112 23.87 -1.81 -2.97
C LYS A 112 24.63 -2.69 -1.97
N PHE A 113 24.06 -2.93 -0.79
CA PHE A 113 24.75 -3.66 0.28
C PHE A 113 24.79 -5.18 0.05
N ALA A 114 23.84 -5.76 -0.69
CA ALA A 114 23.87 -7.19 -0.98
C ALA A 114 24.82 -7.55 -2.14
N ARG A 115 25.23 -6.58 -2.96
CA ARG A 115 26.23 -6.77 -4.03
C ARG A 115 27.67 -6.75 -3.51
N GLU A 116 27.89 -6.22 -2.30
CA GLU A 116 29.20 -6.12 -1.65
C GLU A 116 29.53 -7.37 -0.79
N LYS A 117 28.64 -8.37 -0.77
CA LYS A 117 28.88 -9.72 -0.22
C LYS A 117 29.03 -10.74 -1.33
#